data_AF-A0A4P7WED0-F1
#
_entry.id   AF-A0A4P7WED0-F1
#
_cell.length_a   1.000
_cell.length_b   1.000
_cell.length_c   1.000
_cell.angle_alpha   90.00
_cell.angle_beta   90.00
_cell.angle_gamma   90.00
#
_symmetry.space_group_name_H-M   'P 1'
#
loop_
_entity.id
_entity.type
_entity.pdbx_description
1 polymer ?
#
loop_
_entity_poly.entity_id
_entity_poly.type
_entity_poly.pdbx_seq_one_letter_code
_entity_poly.pdbx_strand_id
1 'polypeptide(L)' 'MPVVNVRLANGSASSQQKKEVVEGVKDVLHKVLNKDKNWIHVEVTEEPLGDLIEIIQNARK' A
#
# COMPACT_ATOMS: atom_id res chain seq x y z
N MET A 1 2.29 10.98 11.71
CA MET A 1 1.30 9.95 11.32
C MET A 1 1.63 9.53 9.90
N PRO A 2 2.24 8.35 9.66
CA PRO A 2 2.56 7.89 8.31
C PRO A 2 1.29 7.54 7.54
N VAL A 3 1.25 7.92 6.27
CA VAL A 3 0.20 7.55 5.32
C VAL A 3 0.84 6.78 4.17
N VAL A 4 0.33 5.60 3.89
CA VAL A 4 0.78 4.76 2.77
C VAL A 4 -0.42 4.43 1.91
N ASN A 5 -0.33 4.76 0.62
CA ASN A 5 -1.30 4.33 -0.36
C ASN A 5 -0.66 3.21 -1.20
N VAL A 6 -1.27 2.03 -1.16
CA VAL A 6 -0.84 0.84 -1.89
C VAL A 6 -1.78 0.66 -3.06
N ARG A 7 -1.26 0.74 -4.27
CA ARG A 7 -2.03 0.54 -5.50
C ARG A 7 -1.72 -0.82 -6.08
N LEU A 8 -2.75 -1.59 -6.35
CA LEU A 8 -2.67 -2.95 -6.89
C LEU A 8 -3.44 -3.03 -8.21
N ALA A 9 -3.05 -3.97 -9.07
CA ALA A 9 -3.80 -4.21 -10.29
C ALA A 9 -5.12 -4.91 -9.94
N ASN A 10 -6.20 -4.58 -10.68
CA ASN A 10 -7.49 -5.23 -10.51
C ASN A 10 -7.37 -6.77 -10.52
N GLY A 11 -7.89 -7.42 -9.46
CA GLY A 11 -7.90 -8.87 -9.34
C GLY A 11 -6.57 -9.51 -8.93
N SER A 12 -5.54 -8.72 -8.60
CA SER A 12 -4.23 -9.27 -8.23
C SER A 12 -4.19 -9.86 -6.80
N ALA A 13 -5.14 -9.49 -5.94
CA ALA A 13 -5.17 -9.96 -4.55
C ALA A 13 -6.60 -10.19 -4.05
N SER A 14 -6.79 -11.29 -3.33
CA SER A 14 -8.01 -11.54 -2.57
C SER A 14 -8.20 -10.54 -1.42
N SER A 15 -9.42 -10.42 -0.91
CA SER A 15 -9.72 -9.58 0.25
C SER A 15 -8.89 -9.94 1.49
N GLN A 16 -8.52 -11.22 1.64
CA GLN A 16 -7.67 -11.67 2.74
C GLN A 16 -6.22 -11.19 2.56
N GLN A 17 -5.66 -11.33 1.36
CA GLN A 17 -4.31 -10.85 1.05
C GLN A 17 -4.20 -9.33 1.19
N LYS A 18 -5.24 -8.57 0.83
CA LYS A 18 -5.26 -7.11 1.05
C LYS A 18 -5.12 -6.74 2.52
N LYS A 19 -5.77 -7.49 3.43
CA LYS A 19 -5.63 -7.28 4.88
C LYS A 19 -4.21 -7.61 5.36
N GLU A 20 -3.62 -8.69 4.84
CA GLU A 20 -2.24 -9.07 5.17
C GLU A 20 -1.23 -8.03 4.69
N VAL A 21 -1.45 -7.41 3.52
CA VAL A 21 -0.63 -6.29 3.03
C VAL A 21 -0.73 -5.08 3.96
N VAL A 22 -1.95 -4.71 4.39
CA VAL A 22 -2.14 -3.60 5.34
C VAL A 22 -1.37 -3.83 6.64
N GLU A 23 -1.52 -5.01 7.24
CA GLU A 23 -0.84 -5.32 8.50
C GLU A 23 0.68 -5.43 8.31
N GLY A 24 1.15 -6.03 7.22
CA GLY A 24 2.57 -6.11 6.89
C GLY A 24 3.22 -4.72 6.72
N VAL A 25 2.54 -3.78 6.07
CA VAL A 25 3.02 -2.39 5.91
C VAL A 25 3.11 -1.70 7.27
N LYS A 26 2.10 -1.85 8.13
CA LYS A 26 2.12 -1.30 9.49
C LYS A 26 3.26 -1.87 10.32
N ASP A 27 3.52 -3.17 10.20
CA ASP A 27 4.61 -3.86 10.91
C ASP A 27 5.98 -3.34 10.50
N VAL A 28 6.20 -3.16 9.20
CA VAL A 28 7.44 -2.58 8.67
C VAL A 28 7.64 -1.17 9.20
N LEU A 29 6.62 -0.32 9.13
CA LEU A 29 6.70 1.06 9.59
C LEU A 29 6.86 1.18 11.11
N HIS A 30 6.21 0.30 11.87
CA HIS A 30 6.42 0.19 13.31
C HIS A 30 7.89 -0.17 13.61
N LYS A 31 8.44 -1.17 12.93
CA LYS A 31 9.80 -1.64 13.15
C LYS A 31 10.87 -0.64 12.70
N VAL A 32 10.69 0.01 11.55
CA VAL A 32 11.70 0.89 10.95
C VAL A 32 11.65 2.31 11.51
N LEU A 33 10.45 2.84 11.73
CA LEU A 33 10.26 4.24 12.14
C LEU A 33 9.82 4.40 13.60
N ASN A 34 9.70 3.29 14.34
CA ASN A 34 9.22 3.24 15.73
C ASN A 34 7.90 4.00 15.92
N LYS A 35 6.96 3.86 14.97
CA LYS A 35 5.64 4.50 15.02
C LYS A 35 4.60 3.55 15.58
N ASP A 36 3.65 4.06 16.35
CA ASP A 36 2.50 3.28 16.81
C ASP A 36 1.66 2.83 15.61
N LYS A 37 1.32 1.54 15.57
CA LYS A 37 0.53 0.95 14.47
C LYS A 37 -0.84 1.59 14.30
N ASN A 38 -1.44 2.06 15.39
CA ASN A 38 -2.74 2.74 15.38
C ASN A 38 -2.68 4.11 14.71
N TRP A 39 -1.48 4.70 14.60
CA TRP A 39 -1.23 5.99 13.96
C TRP A 39 -0.70 5.85 12.54
N ILE A 40 -0.76 4.65 11.96
CA ILE A 40 -0.37 4.39 10.58
C ILE A 40 -1.63 4.15 9.76
N HIS A 41 -1.85 5.01 8.77
CA HIS A 41 -2.94 4.86 7.83
C HIS A 41 -2.43 4.15 6.57
N VAL A 42 -3.03 3.02 6.23
CA VAL A 42 -2.73 2.29 5.00
C VAL A 42 -4.02 2.13 4.22
N GLU A 43 -4.01 2.64 2.99
CA GLU A 43 -5.11 2.50 2.05
C GLU A 43 -4.68 1.59 0.90
N VAL A 44 -5.52 0.64 0.53
CA VAL A 44 -5.27 -0.26 -0.60
C VAL A 44 -6.32 -0.01 -1.67
N THR A 45 -5.90 0.47 -2.83
CA THR A 45 -6.77 0.69 -3.99
C THR A 45 -6.42 -0.29 -5.11
N GLU A 46 -7.43 -0.69 -5.87
CA GLU A 46 -7.23 -1.44 -7.11
C GLU A 46 -7.49 -0.54 -8.30
N GLU A 47 -6.57 -0.56 -9.25
CA GLU A 47 -6.60 0.26 -10.46
C GLU A 47 -6.32 -0.62 -11.70
N PRO A 48 -6.80 -0.21 -12.89
CA PRO A 48 -6.41 -0.83 -14.15
C PRO A 48 -4.89 -0.86 -14.32
N LEU A 49 -4.37 -1.92 -14.92
CA LEU A 49 -2.92 -2.07 -15.13
C LEU A 49 -2.31 -0.92 -15.94
N GLY A 50 -3.05 -0.38 -16.91
CA GLY A 50 -2.60 0.76 -17.71
C GLY A 50 -2.30 2.00 -16.84
N ASP A 51 -3.22 2.33 -15.94
CA ASP A 51 -3.11 3.49 -15.05
C ASP A 51 -1.91 3.33 -14.09
N LEU A 52 -1.70 2.10 -13.57
CA LEU A 52 -0.55 1.80 -12.71
C LEU A 52 0.79 1.99 -13.43
N ILE A 53 0.88 1.57 -14.69
CA ILE A 53 2.09 1.74 -15.50
C ILE A 53 2.39 3.22 -15.70
N GLU A 54 1.37 4.04 -15.98
CA GLU A 54 1.51 5.49 -16.12
C GLU A 54 1.99 6.16 -14.82
N ILE A 55 1.40 5.77 -13.68
CA ILE A 55 1.81 6.28 -12.36
C ILE A 55 3.28 5.94 -12.07
N ILE A 56 3.71 4.70 -12.34
CA ILE A 56 5.09 4.27 -12.12
C ILE A 56 6.06 5.04 -13.03
N GLN A 57 5.68 5.31 -14.29
CA GLN A 57 6.50 6.10 -15.20
C GLN A 57 6.64 7.55 -14.75
N ASN A 58 5.57 8.14 -14.23
CA ASN A 58 5.58 9.51 -13.71
C ASN A 58 6.37 9.64 -12.40
N ALA A 59 6.33 8.62 -11.53
CA ALA A 59 7.08 8.61 -10.26
C ALA A 59 8.60 8.44 -10.43
N ARG A 60 9.08 8.04 -11.61
CA ARG A 60 10.51 7.86 -11.92
C ARG A 60 11.18 9.11 -12.53
N LYS A 61 10.40 10.14 -12.87
CA LYS A 61 10.90 11.44 -13.34
C LYS A 61 11.18 12.35 -12.15
#